data_AF-A0A929GLJ5-F1
#
_entry.id   AF-A0A929GLJ5-F1
#
_cell.length_a   1.000
_cell.length_b   1.000
_cell.length_c   1.000
_cell.angle_alpha   90.00
_cell.angle_beta   90.00
_cell.angle_gamma   90.00
#
_symmetry.space_group_name_H-M   'P 1'
#
loop_
_entity.id
_entity.type
_entity.pdbx_description
1 polymer ?
#
loop_
_entity_poly.entity_id
_entity_poly.type
_entity_poly.pdbx_seq_one_letter_code
_entity_poly.pdbx_strand_id
1 'polypeptide(L)'
;MKISRNDPCPCGSGKKYKKCCLGRQQSPAQPDGVAETFAEVRQLLKGKDFDSLEEANAFLSTQMRQRNQAPQKDFDGLSSEQMHRFLHFPFESDGLVVFPERLGEEPTAPIMTLFGLLVEAIGEQGLKPTAKGNLPRNFCREAALSYWGEEVHRERTQYGNINKEEDFFDLRVTRLVAELAGLIRKYRGKFILSRDCRRLLDEQGMAGIFPRLLRTYAQKFNWAYRDGYPDLGFVQQSFLFILYLLHRHGNNWKPHTFYADSFLKAFPRVLDQVPAASYRTPEETVRSCYTHRALECFVGFFGLAEVEKISKERYSYNYRVKKLPLLDAAVCFRV
;
A
#
# COMPACT_ATOMS: atom_id res chain seq x y z
N MET A 1 -42.94 24.20 24.89
CA MET A 1 -43.25 23.96 23.45
C MET A 1 -42.83 22.55 23.08
N LYS A 2 -43.69 21.73 22.45
CA LYS A 2 -43.34 20.39 21.96
C LYS A 2 -42.95 20.50 20.48
N ILE A 3 -41.70 20.19 20.14
CA ILE A 3 -41.23 20.15 18.74
C ILE A 3 -41.84 18.93 18.03
N SER A 4 -42.46 19.14 16.87
CA SER A 4 -43.05 18.06 16.07
C SER A 4 -41.97 17.29 15.29
N ARG A 5 -42.20 16.00 15.04
CA ARG A 5 -41.23 15.10 14.37
C ARG A 5 -40.82 15.58 12.97
N ASN A 6 -41.66 16.34 12.28
CA ASN A 6 -41.40 16.84 10.94
C ASN A 6 -40.84 18.27 10.92
N ASP A 7 -40.76 18.96 12.06
CA ASP A 7 -40.27 20.35 12.14
C ASP A 7 -38.77 20.44 11.82
N PRO A 8 -38.28 21.62 11.41
CA PRO A 8 -36.84 21.87 11.30
C PRO A 8 -36.13 21.56 12.62
N CYS A 9 -35.00 20.87 12.54
CA CYS A 9 -34.26 20.46 13.72
C CYS A 9 -33.65 21.68 14.44
N PRO A 10 -33.82 21.82 15.77
CA PRO A 10 -33.35 22.99 16.52
C PRO A 10 -31.82 23.09 16.60
N CYS A 11 -31.06 22.07 16.20
CA CYS A 11 -29.59 22.13 16.16
C CYS A 11 -29.03 22.92 14.95
N GLY A 12 -29.89 23.52 14.12
CA GLY A 12 -29.47 24.33 12.98
C GLY A 12 -29.05 23.53 11.74
N SER A 13 -29.23 22.21 11.73
CA SER A 13 -28.75 21.35 10.63
C SER A 13 -29.56 21.44 9.33
N GLY A 14 -30.67 22.20 9.29
CA GLY A 14 -31.58 22.29 8.15
C GLY A 14 -32.39 21.01 7.83
N LYS A 15 -32.29 19.94 8.64
CA LYS A 15 -33.00 18.66 8.44
C LYS A 15 -34.27 18.59 9.30
N LYS A 16 -35.25 17.75 8.92
CA LYS A 16 -36.41 17.44 9.77
C LYS A 16 -35.97 16.79 11.09
N TYR A 17 -36.59 17.13 12.23
CA TYR A 17 -36.20 16.68 13.57
C TYR A 17 -36.08 15.16 13.68
N LYS A 18 -37.00 14.39 13.07
CA LYS A 18 -36.96 12.92 13.02
C LYS A 18 -35.77 12.33 12.26
N LYS A 19 -35.19 13.06 11.29
CA LYS A 19 -34.04 12.64 10.49
C LYS A 19 -32.71 13.24 10.99
N CYS A 20 -32.72 13.86 12.17
CA CYS A 20 -31.56 14.50 12.77
C CYS A 20 -31.42 14.10 14.25
N CYS A 21 -31.67 15.03 15.18
CA CYS A 21 -31.45 14.79 16.61
C CYS A 21 -32.31 13.67 17.20
N LEU A 22 -33.54 13.46 16.71
CA LEU A 22 -34.40 12.39 17.23
C LEU A 22 -33.86 10.98 16.87
N GLY A 23 -33.27 10.83 15.67
CA GLY A 23 -32.64 9.57 15.25
C GLY A 23 -31.31 9.31 15.96
N ARG A 24 -30.60 10.37 16.38
CA ARG A 24 -29.38 10.27 17.19
C ARG A 24 -29.64 9.84 18.64
N GLN A 25 -30.84 10.09 19.18
CA GLN A 25 -31.20 9.64 20.53
C GLN A 25 -31.48 8.13 20.62
N GLN A 26 -31.73 7.45 19.49
CA GLN A 26 -31.97 6.00 19.45
C GLN A 26 -30.71 5.19 19.09
N SER A 27 -29.56 5.84 18.96
CA SER A 27 -28.28 5.15 18.88
C SER A 27 -27.19 5.94 19.58
N PRO A 28 -26.75 5.42 20.73
CA PRO A 28 -25.34 5.33 20.97
C PRO A 28 -25.02 3.88 21.31
N ALA A 29 -24.76 3.07 20.29
CA ALA A 29 -23.59 2.22 20.43
C ALA A 29 -22.43 3.23 20.51
N GLN A 30 -22.06 3.62 21.73
CA GLN A 30 -20.75 4.24 21.91
C GLN A 30 -19.74 3.25 21.31
N PRO A 31 -18.73 3.70 20.55
CA PRO A 31 -17.70 2.78 20.10
C PRO A 31 -17.10 2.13 21.34
N ASP A 32 -17.17 0.78 21.44
CA ASP A 32 -16.80 0.00 22.63
C ASP A 32 -15.45 0.44 23.24
N GLY A 33 -14.52 0.87 22.40
CA GLY A 33 -13.20 1.35 22.83
C GLY A 33 -13.20 2.61 23.71
N VAL A 34 -14.20 3.50 23.65
CA VAL A 34 -14.20 4.72 24.49
C VAL A 34 -14.55 4.38 25.93
N ALA A 35 -15.55 3.52 26.14
CA ALA A 35 -15.94 3.06 27.47
C ALA A 35 -14.83 2.24 28.15
N GLU A 36 -14.16 1.38 27.39
CA GLU A 36 -12.99 0.62 27.86
C GLU A 36 -11.83 1.54 28.24
N THR A 37 -11.52 2.56 27.41
CA THR A 37 -10.45 3.53 27.70
C THR A 37 -10.74 4.31 29.00
N PHE A 38 -11.99 4.73 29.23
CA PHE A 38 -12.37 5.41 30.48
C PHE A 38 -12.32 4.48 31.71
N ALA A 39 -12.66 3.21 31.55
CA ALA A 39 -12.55 2.22 32.62
C ALA A 39 -11.08 1.95 32.99
N GLU A 40 -10.20 1.81 32.00
CA GLU A 40 -8.76 1.64 32.20
C GLU A 40 -8.13 2.84 32.92
N VAL A 41 -8.45 4.07 32.50
CA VAL A 41 -7.94 5.30 33.15
C VAL A 41 -8.38 5.36 34.62
N ARG A 42 -9.65 5.02 34.92
CA ARG A 42 -10.14 4.95 36.30
C ARG A 42 -9.40 3.90 37.12
N GLN A 43 -9.05 2.77 36.52
CA GLN A 43 -8.29 1.72 37.19
C GLN A 43 -6.84 2.16 37.49
N LEU A 44 -6.18 2.85 36.56
CA LEU A 44 -4.82 3.37 36.75
C LEU A 44 -4.73 4.42 37.87
N LEU A 45 -5.79 5.19 38.08
CA LEU A 45 -5.88 6.21 39.12
C LEU A 45 -6.34 5.64 40.48
N LYS A 46 -6.84 4.40 40.51
CA LYS A 46 -7.41 3.82 41.73
C LYS A 46 -6.31 3.58 42.78
N GLY A 47 -6.49 4.18 43.96
CA GLY A 47 -5.55 4.04 45.08
C GLY A 47 -4.26 4.85 44.93
N LYS A 48 -4.25 5.83 44.02
CA LYS A 48 -3.19 6.83 43.87
C LYS A 48 -3.69 8.15 44.47
N ASP A 49 -2.91 8.71 45.38
CA ASP A 49 -3.10 10.09 45.83
C ASP A 49 -2.15 10.98 45.02
N PHE A 50 -2.64 12.15 44.60
CA PHE A 50 -1.89 13.14 43.85
C PHE A 50 -2.01 14.48 44.55
N ASP A 51 -0.89 15.17 44.73
CA ASP A 51 -0.82 16.47 45.41
C ASP A 51 -1.33 17.61 44.50
N SER A 52 -1.42 17.37 43.18
CA SER A 52 -1.93 18.34 42.20
C SER A 52 -2.49 17.68 40.93
N LEU A 53 -3.27 18.45 40.16
CA LEU A 53 -3.70 18.05 38.81
C LEU A 53 -2.52 17.89 37.85
N GLU A 54 -1.45 18.65 38.03
CA GLU A 54 -0.23 18.53 37.24
C GLU A 54 0.46 17.19 37.47
N GLU A 55 0.52 16.74 38.72
CA GLU A 55 1.06 15.43 39.06
C GLU A 55 0.22 14.28 38.48
N ALA A 56 -1.11 14.37 38.59
CA ALA A 56 -2.02 13.39 38.00
C ALA A 56 -1.87 13.33 36.47
N ASN A 57 -1.75 14.48 35.80
CA ASN A 57 -1.52 14.55 34.35
C ASN A 57 -0.14 13.99 33.96
N ALA A 58 0.91 14.30 34.72
CA ALA A 58 2.26 13.78 34.50
C ALA A 58 2.28 12.25 34.64
N PHE A 59 1.62 11.70 35.67
CA PHE A 59 1.45 10.27 35.87
C PHE A 59 0.72 9.62 34.70
N LEU A 60 -0.45 10.13 34.30
CA LEU A 60 -1.22 9.61 33.18
C LEU A 60 -0.43 9.66 31.86
N SER A 61 0.28 10.75 31.59
CA SER A 61 1.11 10.89 30.39
C SER A 61 2.25 9.86 30.35
N THR A 62 2.84 9.56 31.51
CA THR A 62 3.90 8.55 31.65
C THR A 62 3.35 7.15 31.41
N GLN A 63 2.19 6.82 31.99
CA GLN A 63 1.52 5.54 31.78
C GLN A 63 1.11 5.35 30.31
N MET A 64 0.54 6.38 29.69
CA MET A 64 0.20 6.35 28.26
C MET A 64 1.44 6.14 27.38
N ARG A 65 2.55 6.83 27.69
CA ARG A 65 3.81 6.65 26.96
C ARG A 65 4.34 5.21 27.09
N GLN A 66 4.38 4.66 28.30
CA GLN A 66 4.81 3.28 28.53
C GLN A 66 3.96 2.28 27.74
N ARG A 67 2.64 2.46 27.74
CA ARG A 67 1.73 1.60 26.96
C ARG A 67 1.95 1.75 25.46
N ASN A 68 2.11 2.97 24.96
CA ASN A 68 2.35 3.24 23.53
C ASN A 68 3.68 2.68 23.04
N GLN A 69 4.65 2.49 23.94
CA GLN A 69 5.97 1.94 23.67
C GLN A 69 6.07 0.42 23.89
N ALA A 70 5.08 -0.18 24.55
CA ALA A 70 5.05 -1.63 24.77
C ALA A 70 4.80 -2.39 23.46
N PRO A 71 5.54 -3.47 23.18
CA PRO A 71 5.29 -4.38 22.06
C PRO A 71 3.87 -4.94 22.05
N GLN A 72 3.20 -4.92 20.90
CA GLN A 72 1.86 -5.48 20.74
C GLN A 72 1.88 -6.71 19.83
N LYS A 73 1.26 -7.79 20.28
CA LYS A 73 1.15 -9.05 19.52
C LYS A 73 0.40 -8.88 18.20
N ASP A 74 -0.56 -7.95 18.16
CA ASP A 74 -1.39 -7.72 16.96
C ASP A 74 -0.63 -6.92 15.89
N PHE A 75 0.38 -6.16 16.28
CA PHE A 75 1.34 -5.51 15.38
C PHE A 75 2.62 -6.31 15.18
N ASP A 76 2.55 -7.61 15.44
CA ASP A 76 3.67 -8.54 15.32
C ASP A 76 4.91 -8.00 16.03
N GLY A 77 4.76 -7.58 17.29
CA GLY A 77 5.84 -7.09 18.15
C GLY A 77 6.13 -5.59 18.09
N LEU A 78 5.58 -4.85 17.13
CA LEU A 78 5.70 -3.39 17.14
C LEU A 78 4.86 -2.76 18.24
N SER A 79 5.32 -1.63 18.78
CA SER A 79 4.52 -0.80 19.67
C SER A 79 3.54 0.09 18.89
N SER A 80 2.54 0.67 19.56
CA SER A 80 1.63 1.61 18.91
C SER A 80 2.34 2.85 18.39
N GLU A 81 3.39 3.31 19.07
CA GLU A 81 4.24 4.42 18.62
C GLU A 81 4.98 4.07 17.33
N GLN A 82 5.59 2.88 17.27
CA GLN A 82 6.29 2.40 16.07
C GLN A 82 5.32 2.20 14.89
N MET A 83 4.14 1.62 15.14
CA MET A 83 3.11 1.45 14.12
C MET A 83 2.61 2.79 13.58
N HIS A 84 2.37 3.76 14.46
CA HIS A 84 2.00 5.12 14.04
C HIS A 84 3.08 5.73 13.12
N ARG A 85 4.36 5.55 13.46
CA ARG A 85 5.48 6.00 12.61
C ARG A 85 5.49 5.27 11.26
N PHE A 86 5.20 3.97 11.23
CA PHE A 86 5.09 3.21 9.98
C PHE A 86 3.98 3.74 9.06
N LEU A 87 2.82 4.09 9.61
CA LEU A 87 1.64 4.49 8.83
C LEU A 87 1.69 5.95 8.34
N HIS A 88 2.37 6.82 9.07
CA HIS A 88 2.33 8.27 8.82
C HIS A 88 3.67 8.86 8.40
N PHE A 89 4.79 8.25 8.80
CA PHE A 89 6.14 8.74 8.57
C PHE A 89 7.10 7.66 8.05
N PRO A 90 6.71 6.83 7.06
CA PRO A 90 7.44 5.61 6.69
C PRO A 90 8.86 5.88 6.18
N PHE A 91 9.10 7.01 5.51
CA PHE A 91 10.43 7.41 5.01
C PHE A 91 11.14 8.44 5.89
N GLU A 92 10.57 8.76 7.05
CA GLU A 92 11.11 9.75 8.02
C GLU A 92 11.35 9.09 9.39
N SER A 93 11.51 7.75 9.41
CA SER A 93 11.58 6.92 10.61
C SER A 93 12.94 6.20 10.73
N ASP A 94 14.04 6.93 10.58
CA ASP A 94 15.41 6.38 10.52
C ASP A 94 15.80 5.53 11.74
N GLY A 95 15.18 5.76 12.91
CA GLY A 95 15.37 4.93 14.10
C GLY A 95 14.74 3.54 13.99
N LEU A 96 13.79 3.34 13.09
CA LEU A 96 13.02 2.10 12.92
C LEU A 96 13.31 1.41 11.58
N VAL A 97 13.52 2.19 10.53
CA VAL A 97 13.75 1.68 9.18
C VAL A 97 14.62 2.63 8.38
N VAL A 98 15.52 2.08 7.55
CA VAL A 98 16.33 2.84 6.61
C VAL A 98 16.11 2.32 5.19
N PHE A 99 15.91 3.24 4.26
CA PHE A 99 15.89 2.98 2.83
C PHE A 99 17.18 3.54 2.22
N PRO A 100 18.06 2.70 1.66
CA PRO A 100 19.26 3.18 1.03
C PRO A 100 18.93 4.01 -0.22
N GLU A 101 19.73 5.05 -0.47
CA GLU A 101 19.57 5.89 -1.67
C GLU A 101 20.02 5.18 -2.95
N ARG A 102 20.88 4.15 -2.80
CA ARG A 102 21.37 3.27 -3.86
C ARG A 102 21.52 1.86 -3.32
N LEU A 103 21.10 0.86 -4.09
CA LEU A 103 21.32 -0.54 -3.75
C LEU A 103 22.80 -0.94 -3.91
N GLY A 104 23.24 -1.92 -3.13
CA GLY A 104 24.61 -2.45 -3.23
C GLY A 104 24.87 -3.26 -4.51
N GLU A 105 23.83 -3.84 -5.09
CA GLU A 105 23.86 -4.65 -6.31
C GLU A 105 22.75 -4.22 -7.27
N GLU A 106 22.86 -4.61 -8.54
CA GLU A 106 21.83 -4.32 -9.53
C GLU A 106 20.54 -5.12 -9.24
N PRO A 107 19.38 -4.45 -9.13
CA PRO A 107 18.14 -5.09 -8.75
C PRO A 107 17.53 -5.90 -9.90
N THR A 108 17.30 -7.18 -9.67
CA THR A 108 16.45 -8.00 -10.53
C THR A 108 15.01 -7.94 -10.03
N ALA A 109 14.16 -7.16 -10.70
CA ALA A 109 12.74 -7.04 -10.37
C ALA A 109 11.89 -6.77 -11.61
N PRO A 110 10.63 -7.24 -11.65
CA PRO A 110 9.71 -7.02 -12.76
C PRO A 110 9.62 -5.56 -13.24
N ILE A 111 9.41 -4.62 -12.30
CA ILE A 111 9.34 -3.19 -12.62
C ILE A 111 10.67 -2.64 -13.19
N MET A 112 11.81 -3.18 -12.76
CA MET A 112 13.13 -2.75 -13.23
C MET A 112 13.41 -3.23 -14.66
N THR A 113 13.03 -4.46 -14.98
CA THR A 113 13.10 -4.96 -16.36
C THR A 113 12.26 -4.11 -17.29
N LEU A 114 11.02 -3.80 -16.91
CA LEU A 114 10.13 -2.94 -17.71
C LEU A 114 10.64 -1.50 -17.83
N PHE A 115 11.25 -0.97 -16.77
CA PHE A 115 11.86 0.35 -16.80
C PHE A 115 13.07 0.38 -17.73
N GLY A 116 13.91 -0.67 -17.74
CA GLY A 116 15.01 -0.83 -18.69
C GLY A 116 14.53 -0.78 -20.14
N LEU A 117 13.47 -1.53 -20.48
CA LEU A 117 12.86 -1.49 -21.82
C LEU A 117 12.36 -0.09 -22.19
N LEU A 118 11.81 0.67 -21.23
CA LEU A 118 11.42 2.07 -21.46
C LEU A 118 12.63 2.97 -21.70
N VAL A 119 13.70 2.81 -20.92
CA VAL A 119 14.95 3.58 -21.06
C VAL A 119 15.55 3.37 -22.44
N GLU A 120 15.67 2.12 -22.88
CA GLU A 120 16.20 1.76 -24.20
C GLU A 120 15.34 2.33 -25.33
N ALA A 121 14.02 2.14 -25.26
CA ALA A 121 13.12 2.62 -26.31
C ALA A 121 13.00 4.15 -26.37
N ILE A 122 13.19 4.84 -25.25
CA ILE A 122 13.23 6.31 -25.22
C ILE A 122 14.57 6.81 -25.77
N GLY A 123 15.68 6.26 -25.28
CA GLY A 123 17.04 6.61 -25.67
C GLY A 123 17.31 8.12 -25.74
N GLU A 124 18.23 8.50 -26.64
CA GLU A 124 18.59 9.90 -26.85
C GLU A 124 17.54 10.68 -27.65
N GLN A 125 16.87 10.00 -28.59
CA GLN A 125 15.97 10.66 -29.55
C GLN A 125 14.55 10.87 -29.03
N GLY A 126 14.21 10.26 -27.89
CA GLY A 126 12.88 10.25 -27.31
C GLY A 126 11.89 9.35 -28.06
N LEU A 127 10.92 8.81 -27.33
CA LEU A 127 9.88 7.95 -27.88
C LEU A 127 8.64 8.78 -28.22
N LYS A 128 8.21 8.78 -29.49
CA LYS A 128 7.00 9.50 -29.91
C LYS A 128 5.75 8.76 -29.39
N PRO A 129 4.88 9.38 -28.57
CA PRO A 129 3.62 8.78 -28.17
C PRO A 129 2.65 8.65 -29.34
N THR A 130 1.61 7.84 -29.15
CA THR A 130 0.41 7.86 -29.99
C THR A 130 -0.33 9.21 -29.85
N ALA A 131 -1.30 9.47 -30.72
CA ALA A 131 -2.14 10.67 -30.65
C ALA A 131 -2.85 10.86 -29.29
N LYS A 132 -3.15 9.75 -28.59
CA LYS A 132 -3.77 9.78 -27.25
C LYS A 132 -2.74 9.97 -26.12
N GLY A 133 -1.46 10.15 -26.45
CA GLY A 133 -0.40 10.32 -25.46
C GLY A 133 0.08 9.01 -24.81
N ASN A 134 -0.29 7.86 -25.37
CA ASN A 134 0.09 6.53 -24.90
C ASN A 134 1.37 6.02 -25.60
N LEU A 135 1.98 4.97 -25.05
CA LEU A 135 3.09 4.24 -25.68
C LEU A 135 2.68 3.67 -27.07
N PRO A 136 3.59 3.69 -28.07
CA PRO A 136 3.34 3.09 -29.37
C PRO A 136 3.04 1.60 -29.30
N ARG A 137 2.08 1.14 -30.10
CA ARG A 137 1.67 -0.28 -30.16
C ARG A 137 2.83 -1.23 -30.43
N ASN A 138 3.70 -0.90 -31.40
CA ASN A 138 4.81 -1.78 -31.78
C ASN A 138 5.79 -1.96 -30.62
N PHE A 139 6.16 -0.87 -29.95
CA PHE A 139 6.97 -0.92 -28.74
C PHE A 139 6.31 -1.79 -27.66
N CYS A 140 5.01 -1.63 -27.39
CA CYS A 140 4.32 -2.47 -26.40
C CYS A 140 4.37 -3.97 -26.74
N ARG A 141 4.29 -4.34 -28.02
CA ARG A 141 4.40 -5.74 -28.47
C ARG A 141 5.80 -6.29 -28.28
N GLU A 142 6.81 -5.55 -28.72
CA GLU A 142 8.22 -5.91 -28.57
C GLU A 142 8.60 -6.05 -27.09
N ALA A 143 8.21 -5.07 -26.28
CA ALA A 143 8.46 -5.09 -24.84
C ALA A 143 7.77 -6.27 -24.15
N ALA A 144 6.53 -6.60 -24.52
CA ALA A 144 5.82 -7.73 -23.94
C ALA A 144 6.45 -9.08 -24.33
N LEU A 145 6.88 -9.23 -25.58
CA LEU A 145 7.59 -10.43 -26.02
C LEU A 145 8.91 -10.59 -25.27
N SER A 146 9.68 -9.51 -25.12
CA SER A 146 10.93 -9.50 -24.36
C SER A 146 10.73 -9.80 -22.88
N TYR A 147 9.64 -9.30 -22.28
CA TYR A 147 9.38 -9.43 -20.85
C TYR A 147 8.73 -10.76 -20.45
N TRP A 148 7.78 -11.26 -21.24
CA TRP A 148 7.10 -12.53 -20.95
C TRP A 148 7.82 -13.75 -21.53
N GLY A 149 8.65 -13.57 -22.55
CA GLY A 149 9.18 -14.68 -23.35
C GLY A 149 8.13 -15.28 -24.28
N GLU A 150 8.56 -16.14 -25.21
CA GLU A 150 7.71 -16.62 -26.31
C GLU A 150 6.49 -17.43 -25.85
N GLU A 151 6.68 -18.33 -24.88
CA GLU A 151 5.63 -19.24 -24.40
C GLU A 151 4.51 -18.48 -23.70
N VAL A 152 4.84 -17.71 -22.66
CA VAL A 152 3.86 -16.92 -21.90
C VAL A 152 3.23 -15.84 -22.78
N HIS A 153 3.98 -15.24 -23.71
CA HIS A 153 3.41 -14.30 -24.67
C HIS A 153 2.33 -14.98 -25.51
N ARG A 154 2.60 -16.18 -26.07
CA ARG A 154 1.63 -16.93 -26.88
C ARG A 154 0.36 -17.26 -26.10
N GLU A 155 0.48 -17.68 -24.85
CA GLU A 155 -0.66 -17.95 -23.97
C GLU A 155 -1.49 -16.69 -23.70
N ARG A 156 -0.83 -15.58 -23.33
CA ARG A 156 -1.50 -14.31 -23.01
C ARG A 156 -2.15 -13.66 -24.22
N THR A 157 -1.63 -13.90 -25.41
CA THR A 157 -2.19 -13.41 -26.69
C THR A 157 -2.96 -14.50 -27.44
N GLN A 158 -3.40 -15.57 -26.78
CA GLN A 158 -4.15 -16.64 -27.46
C GLN A 158 -5.54 -16.16 -27.94
N TYR A 159 -6.22 -15.35 -27.12
CA TYR A 159 -7.59 -14.88 -27.37
C TYR A 159 -7.66 -13.37 -27.63
N GLY A 160 -6.52 -12.73 -27.89
CA GLY A 160 -6.39 -11.29 -28.07
C GLY A 160 -4.96 -10.90 -28.49
N ASN A 161 -4.68 -9.62 -28.70
CA ASN A 161 -3.33 -9.15 -29.03
C ASN A 161 -3.08 -7.81 -28.32
N ILE A 162 -1.81 -7.42 -28.17
CA ILE A 162 -1.43 -6.11 -27.64
C ILE A 162 -1.66 -5.08 -28.75
N ASN A 163 -2.76 -4.35 -28.65
CA ASN A 163 -3.18 -3.36 -29.64
C ASN A 163 -3.02 -1.93 -29.13
N LYS A 164 -3.00 -1.74 -27.81
CA LYS A 164 -2.79 -0.46 -27.11
C LYS A 164 -1.97 -0.69 -25.83
N GLU A 165 -1.39 0.38 -25.29
CA GLU A 165 -0.64 0.35 -24.02
C GLU A 165 -1.43 -0.31 -22.87
N GLU A 166 -2.75 -0.14 -22.84
CA GLU A 166 -3.61 -0.70 -21.79
C GLU A 166 -3.66 -2.23 -21.79
N ASP A 167 -3.35 -2.86 -22.92
CA ASP A 167 -3.32 -4.33 -23.05
C ASP A 167 -2.03 -4.91 -22.42
N PHE A 168 -1.01 -4.07 -22.15
CA PHE A 168 0.19 -4.43 -21.39
C PHE A 168 0.30 -3.59 -20.13
N PHE A 169 -0.54 -3.92 -19.16
CA PHE A 169 -0.81 -3.09 -18.00
C PHE A 169 0.42 -2.86 -17.11
N ASP A 170 1.30 -3.85 -16.94
CA ASP A 170 2.53 -3.69 -16.14
C ASP A 170 3.47 -2.62 -16.71
N LEU A 171 3.62 -2.59 -18.04
CA LEU A 171 4.42 -1.56 -18.73
C LEU A 171 3.79 -0.17 -18.57
N ARG A 172 2.46 -0.08 -18.69
CA ARG A 172 1.71 1.15 -18.45
C ARG A 172 1.95 1.69 -17.04
N VAL A 173 1.83 0.82 -16.03
CA VAL A 173 2.06 1.20 -14.63
C VAL A 173 3.50 1.65 -14.45
N THR A 174 4.48 0.93 -15.00
CA THR A 174 5.89 1.29 -14.93
C THR A 174 6.14 2.70 -15.50
N ARG A 175 5.59 3.02 -16.68
CA ARG A 175 5.69 4.36 -17.26
C ARG A 175 5.07 5.43 -16.36
N LEU A 176 3.86 5.19 -15.85
CA LEU A 176 3.16 6.14 -14.98
C LEU A 176 3.95 6.41 -13.69
N VAL A 177 4.52 5.37 -13.07
CA VAL A 177 5.34 5.50 -11.86
C VAL A 177 6.63 6.24 -12.18
N ALA A 178 7.29 5.95 -13.30
CA ALA A 178 8.47 6.66 -13.75
C ALA A 178 8.20 8.15 -14.04
N GLU A 179 7.02 8.49 -14.58
CA GLU A 179 6.59 9.89 -14.73
C GLU A 179 6.36 10.57 -13.38
N LEU A 180 5.63 9.93 -12.45
CA LEU A 180 5.42 10.45 -11.10
C LEU A 180 6.72 10.60 -10.30
N ALA A 181 7.71 9.76 -10.60
CA ALA A 181 9.05 9.81 -10.02
C ALA A 181 9.89 10.96 -10.60
N GLY A 182 9.46 11.57 -11.71
CA GLY A 182 10.22 12.58 -12.45
C GLY A 182 11.36 11.99 -13.30
N LEU A 183 11.36 10.68 -13.53
CA LEU A 183 12.39 10.00 -14.31
C LEU A 183 12.10 10.08 -15.82
N ILE A 184 10.83 10.03 -16.20
CA ILE A 184 10.34 10.22 -17.57
C ILE A 184 9.47 11.47 -17.60
N ARG A 185 9.53 12.23 -18.69
CA ARG A 185 8.60 13.34 -18.93
C ARG A 185 8.25 13.47 -20.40
N LYS A 186 7.14 14.16 -20.69
CA LYS A 186 6.78 14.57 -22.04
C LYS A 186 7.44 15.91 -22.36
N TYR A 187 8.17 16.00 -23.47
CA TYR A 187 8.78 17.23 -23.96
C TYR A 187 8.73 17.27 -25.49
N ARG A 188 8.29 18.40 -26.05
CA ARG A 188 8.13 18.61 -27.52
C ARG A 188 7.46 17.41 -28.22
N GLY A 189 6.39 16.89 -27.61
CA GLY A 189 5.61 15.79 -28.18
C GLY A 189 6.29 14.41 -28.15
N LYS A 190 7.32 14.21 -27.34
CA LYS A 190 7.99 12.90 -27.13
C LYS A 190 8.10 12.59 -25.64
N PHE A 191 8.13 11.31 -25.28
CA PHE A 191 8.68 10.87 -24.00
C PHE A 191 10.20 11.01 -24.03
N ILE A 192 10.78 11.60 -23.00
CA ILE A 192 12.22 11.73 -22.80
C ILE A 192 12.60 11.33 -21.38
N LEU A 193 13.82 10.83 -21.22
CA LEU A 193 14.43 10.68 -19.90
C LEU A 193 14.73 12.07 -19.35
N SER A 194 14.43 12.29 -18.07
CA SER A 194 14.82 13.53 -17.41
C SER A 194 16.35 13.60 -17.25
N ARG A 195 16.88 14.82 -17.06
CA ARG A 195 18.31 15.01 -16.78
C ARG A 195 18.74 14.23 -15.54
N ASP A 196 17.86 14.18 -14.54
CA ASP A 196 18.10 13.47 -13.29
C ASP A 196 18.12 11.95 -13.48
N CYS A 197 17.20 11.41 -14.29
CA CYS A 197 17.19 9.99 -14.67
C CYS A 197 18.49 9.57 -15.34
N ARG A 198 18.94 10.34 -16.34
CA ARG A 198 20.20 10.08 -17.04
C ARG A 198 21.39 10.09 -16.08
N ARG A 199 21.48 11.13 -15.24
CA ARG A 199 22.53 11.25 -14.22
C ARG A 199 22.53 10.04 -13.27
N LEU A 200 21.36 9.60 -12.78
CA LEU A 200 21.26 8.42 -11.91
C LEU A 200 21.70 7.14 -12.62
N LEU A 201 21.29 6.94 -13.87
CA LEU A 201 21.73 5.77 -14.65
C LEU A 201 23.25 5.79 -14.88
N ASP A 202 23.82 6.94 -15.23
CA ASP A 202 25.26 7.09 -15.48
C ASP A 202 26.11 6.90 -14.21
N GLU A 203 25.68 7.47 -13.08
CA GLU A 203 26.44 7.46 -11.83
C GLU A 203 26.21 6.21 -10.98
N GLN A 204 25.01 5.63 -11.03
CA GLN A 204 24.56 4.64 -10.05
C GLN A 204 23.91 3.39 -10.66
N GLY A 205 23.67 3.36 -11.98
CA GLY A 205 22.99 2.26 -12.64
C GLY A 205 21.52 2.11 -12.23
N MET A 206 20.95 0.92 -12.44
CA MET A 206 19.57 0.63 -12.04
C MET A 206 19.43 0.56 -10.51
N ALA A 207 20.51 0.27 -9.80
CA ALA A 207 20.62 0.34 -8.35
C ALA A 207 20.29 1.72 -7.76
N GLY A 208 20.54 2.82 -8.47
CA GLY A 208 20.13 4.18 -8.07
C GLY A 208 18.68 4.54 -8.44
N ILE A 209 18.10 3.85 -9.42
CA ILE A 209 16.72 4.08 -9.88
C ILE A 209 15.70 3.38 -8.97
N PHE A 210 16.02 2.16 -8.51
CA PHE A 210 15.07 1.34 -7.76
C PHE A 210 14.49 2.04 -6.52
N PRO A 211 15.28 2.65 -5.62
CA PRO A 211 14.74 3.33 -4.44
C PRO A 211 13.77 4.47 -4.81
N ARG A 212 14.03 5.16 -5.92
CA ARG A 212 13.19 6.25 -6.43
C ARG A 212 11.85 5.74 -6.94
N LEU A 213 11.83 4.62 -7.66
CA LEU A 213 10.60 3.97 -8.12
C LEU A 213 9.80 3.39 -6.93
N LEU A 214 10.47 2.73 -5.99
CA LEU A 214 9.84 2.14 -4.80
C LEU A 214 9.12 3.20 -3.96
N ARG A 215 9.81 4.30 -3.63
CA ARG A 215 9.22 5.40 -2.87
C ARG A 215 8.03 6.02 -3.61
N THR A 216 8.16 6.21 -4.91
CA THR A 216 7.09 6.80 -5.75
C THR A 216 5.87 5.88 -5.79
N TYR A 217 6.07 4.57 -5.97
CA TYR A 217 4.99 3.60 -6.01
C TYR A 217 4.25 3.50 -4.67
N ALA A 218 4.99 3.52 -3.56
CA ALA A 218 4.41 3.44 -2.22
C ALA A 218 3.60 4.69 -1.86
N GLN A 219 4.07 5.90 -2.20
CA GLN A 219 3.46 7.15 -1.71
C GLN A 219 2.58 7.90 -2.72
N LYS A 220 2.87 7.81 -4.02
CA LYS A 220 2.28 8.71 -5.03
C LYS A 220 1.39 7.99 -6.03
N PHE A 221 1.75 6.77 -6.42
CA PHE A 221 0.93 6.00 -7.35
C PHE A 221 -0.29 5.44 -6.61
N ASN A 222 -1.49 5.61 -7.15
CA ASN A 222 -2.72 5.06 -6.56
C ASN A 222 -2.82 3.56 -6.87
N TRP A 223 -2.70 2.70 -5.86
CA TRP A 223 -2.76 1.24 -6.06
C TRP A 223 -4.12 0.76 -6.58
N ALA A 224 -5.21 1.45 -6.25
CA ALA A 224 -6.55 1.13 -6.76
C ALA A 224 -6.67 1.32 -8.28
N TYR A 225 -5.73 2.04 -8.91
CA TYR A 225 -5.69 2.14 -10.37
C TYR A 225 -5.54 0.78 -11.06
N ARG A 226 -4.99 -0.22 -10.37
CA ARG A 226 -4.69 -1.54 -10.92
C ARG A 226 -5.85 -2.54 -10.84
N ASP A 227 -6.96 -2.18 -10.20
CA ASP A 227 -8.06 -3.09 -9.94
C ASP A 227 -9.42 -2.40 -9.85
N GLY A 228 -10.47 -3.18 -9.56
CA GLY A 228 -11.83 -2.71 -9.34
C GLY A 228 -12.34 -2.95 -7.92
N TYR A 229 -11.46 -3.13 -6.94
CA TYR A 229 -11.88 -3.29 -5.54
C TYR A 229 -12.43 -1.97 -4.97
N PRO A 230 -13.18 -2.03 -3.84
CA PRO A 230 -13.58 -0.84 -3.10
C PRO A 230 -12.39 0.06 -2.72
N ASP A 231 -12.70 1.29 -2.29
CA ASP A 231 -11.69 2.23 -1.81
C ASP A 231 -11.09 1.77 -0.47
N LEU A 232 -10.07 0.93 -0.60
CA LEU A 232 -9.27 0.37 0.50
C LEU A 232 -7.87 0.99 0.48
N GLY A 233 -7.81 2.33 0.45
CA GLY A 233 -6.54 3.08 0.44
C GLY A 233 -5.62 2.76 1.63
N PHE A 234 -6.19 2.29 2.74
CA PHE A 234 -5.43 1.89 3.92
C PHE A 234 -4.44 0.73 3.66
N VAL A 235 -4.74 -0.17 2.72
CA VAL A 235 -3.80 -1.23 2.32
C VAL A 235 -2.48 -0.61 1.83
N GLN A 236 -2.55 0.41 0.98
CA GLN A 236 -1.38 1.14 0.51
C GLN A 236 -0.71 1.93 1.63
N GLN A 237 -1.49 2.60 2.49
CA GLN A 237 -0.94 3.34 3.63
C GLN A 237 -0.09 2.45 4.55
N SER A 238 -0.48 1.18 4.69
CA SER A 238 0.23 0.19 5.51
C SER A 238 1.42 -0.50 4.84
N PHE A 239 1.90 -0.02 3.68
CA PHE A 239 2.95 -0.71 2.90
C PHE A 239 4.19 -1.07 3.73
N LEU A 240 4.61 -0.21 4.68
CA LEU A 240 5.79 -0.49 5.48
C LEU A 240 5.57 -1.64 6.47
N PHE A 241 4.35 -1.79 7.00
CA PHE A 241 3.98 -2.96 7.80
C PHE A 241 3.95 -4.24 6.96
N ILE A 242 3.50 -4.16 5.70
CA ILE A 242 3.54 -5.29 4.75
C ILE A 242 4.99 -5.77 4.56
N LEU A 243 5.92 -4.84 4.34
CA LEU A 243 7.34 -5.15 4.21
C LEU A 243 7.94 -5.73 5.50
N TYR A 244 7.51 -5.22 6.66
CA TYR A 244 7.94 -5.73 7.97
C TYR A 244 7.49 -7.17 8.21
N LEU A 245 6.24 -7.51 7.88
CA LEU A 245 5.74 -8.89 7.98
C LEU A 245 6.55 -9.85 7.09
N LEU A 246 6.91 -9.42 5.88
CA LEU A 246 7.78 -10.20 4.99
C LEU A 246 9.20 -10.34 5.55
N HIS A 247 9.77 -9.26 6.09
CA HIS A 247 11.08 -9.28 6.72
C HIS A 247 11.14 -10.33 7.85
N ARG A 248 10.11 -10.36 8.71
CA ARG A 248 10.04 -11.27 9.86
C ARG A 248 9.71 -12.73 9.51
N HIS A 249 8.78 -12.95 8.59
CA HIS A 249 8.17 -14.27 8.38
C HIS A 249 8.44 -14.86 7.00
N GLY A 250 9.00 -14.08 6.07
CA GLY A 250 9.09 -14.44 4.66
C GLY A 250 10.30 -15.29 4.26
N ASN A 251 11.22 -15.63 5.18
CA ASN A 251 12.36 -16.49 4.85
C ASN A 251 11.93 -17.87 4.31
N ASN A 252 10.75 -18.34 4.72
CA ASN A 252 10.14 -19.57 4.25
C ASN A 252 8.84 -19.27 3.51
N TRP A 253 8.42 -20.19 2.63
CA TRP A 253 7.12 -20.10 1.98
C TRP A 253 5.99 -20.01 3.01
N LYS A 254 5.13 -19.00 2.86
CA LYS A 254 3.90 -18.83 3.63
C LYS A 254 2.72 -18.66 2.67
N PRO A 255 1.52 -19.15 3.02
CA PRO A 255 0.34 -18.85 2.22
C PRO A 255 0.05 -17.34 2.29
N HIS A 256 -0.49 -16.77 1.22
CA HIS A 256 -0.88 -15.36 1.18
C HIS A 256 -1.85 -14.97 2.31
N THR A 257 -2.71 -15.90 2.74
CA THR A 257 -3.64 -15.72 3.86
C THR A 257 -2.92 -15.40 5.16
N PHE A 258 -1.72 -15.95 5.41
CA PHE A 258 -0.94 -15.60 6.60
C PHE A 258 -0.70 -14.09 6.71
N TYR A 259 -0.29 -13.46 5.61
CA TYR A 259 -0.03 -12.02 5.58
C TYR A 259 -1.32 -11.20 5.62
N ALA A 260 -2.34 -11.63 4.88
CA ALA A 260 -3.64 -10.94 4.87
C ALA A 260 -4.34 -11.01 6.25
N ASP A 261 -4.25 -12.15 6.94
CA ASP A 261 -4.79 -12.34 8.29
C ASP A 261 -3.99 -11.54 9.33
N SER A 262 -2.67 -11.49 9.20
CA SER A 262 -1.82 -10.64 10.04
C SER A 262 -2.18 -9.15 9.88
N PHE A 263 -2.45 -8.72 8.65
CA PHE A 263 -2.94 -7.37 8.37
C PHE A 263 -4.33 -7.11 8.97
N LEU A 264 -5.30 -8.02 8.78
CA LEU A 264 -6.64 -7.88 9.36
C LEU A 264 -6.63 -7.90 10.88
N LYS A 265 -5.73 -8.68 11.48
CA LYS A 265 -5.53 -8.71 12.93
C LYS A 265 -5.00 -7.39 13.46
N ALA A 266 -4.06 -6.77 12.75
CA ALA A 266 -3.55 -5.45 13.09
C ALA A 266 -4.60 -4.35 12.88
N PHE A 267 -5.44 -4.46 11.85
CA PHE A 267 -6.34 -3.39 11.41
C PHE A 267 -7.76 -3.87 11.14
N PRO A 268 -8.48 -4.39 12.15
CA PRO A 268 -9.82 -4.97 11.95
C PRO A 268 -10.83 -3.94 11.43
N ARG A 269 -10.65 -2.65 11.76
CA ARG A 269 -11.53 -1.55 11.32
C ARG A 269 -11.51 -1.28 9.82
N VAL A 270 -10.57 -1.85 9.06
CA VAL A 270 -10.59 -1.75 7.59
C VAL A 270 -11.84 -2.41 7.00
N LEU A 271 -12.44 -3.37 7.71
CA LEU A 271 -13.68 -4.05 7.32
C LEU A 271 -14.87 -3.08 7.26
N ASP A 272 -14.88 -2.02 8.08
CA ASP A 272 -15.94 -0.99 8.10
C ASP A 272 -16.03 -0.23 6.76
N GLN A 273 -14.97 -0.25 5.95
CA GLN A 273 -14.90 0.43 4.66
C GLN A 273 -15.44 -0.41 3.50
N VAL A 274 -15.74 -1.70 3.75
CA VAL A 274 -16.20 -2.62 2.72
C VAL A 274 -17.73 -2.56 2.61
N PRO A 275 -18.29 -2.23 1.43
CA PRO A 275 -19.73 -2.31 1.22
C PRO A 275 -20.23 -3.75 1.40
N ALA A 276 -21.43 -3.91 1.96
CA ALA A 276 -22.07 -5.21 2.05
C ALA A 276 -22.29 -5.81 0.64
N ALA A 277 -21.87 -7.06 0.44
CA ALA A 277 -22.07 -7.82 -0.79
C ALA A 277 -22.78 -9.15 -0.49
N SER A 278 -23.59 -9.64 -1.42
CA SER A 278 -24.36 -10.87 -1.24
C SER A 278 -23.55 -12.16 -1.42
N TYR A 279 -22.37 -12.08 -2.03
CA TYR A 279 -21.60 -13.24 -2.50
C TYR A 279 -20.18 -13.32 -1.92
N ARG A 280 -19.77 -12.37 -1.07
CA ARG A 280 -18.48 -12.35 -0.37
C ARG A 280 -18.60 -11.63 0.97
N THR A 281 -17.85 -12.09 1.96
CA THR A 281 -17.73 -11.36 3.23
C THR A 281 -16.77 -10.16 3.10
N PRO A 282 -16.86 -9.17 4.02
CA PRO A 282 -15.87 -8.10 4.12
C PRO A 282 -14.44 -8.62 4.24
N GLU A 283 -14.20 -9.66 5.03
CA GLU A 283 -12.88 -10.27 5.25
C GLU A 283 -12.35 -10.91 3.96
N GLU A 284 -13.17 -11.66 3.23
CA GLU A 284 -12.78 -12.22 1.93
C GLU A 284 -12.43 -11.11 0.93
N THR A 285 -13.19 -10.02 0.93
CA THR A 285 -12.94 -8.87 0.06
C THR A 285 -11.62 -8.19 0.40
N VAL A 286 -11.34 -7.94 1.68
CA VAL A 286 -10.07 -7.34 2.13
C VAL A 286 -8.91 -8.29 1.86
N ARG A 287 -9.02 -9.59 2.14
CA ARG A 287 -7.96 -10.58 1.85
C ARG A 287 -7.62 -10.61 0.37
N SER A 288 -8.64 -10.60 -0.49
CA SER A 288 -8.47 -10.63 -1.94
C SER A 288 -7.83 -9.33 -2.46
N CYS A 289 -8.30 -8.18 -1.97
CA CYS A 289 -7.71 -6.87 -2.27
C CYS A 289 -6.25 -6.77 -1.79
N TYR A 290 -5.97 -7.19 -0.55
CA TYR A 290 -4.62 -7.21 0.03
C TYR A 290 -3.69 -8.10 -0.80
N THR A 291 -4.13 -9.33 -1.13
CA THR A 291 -3.33 -10.26 -1.94
C THR A 291 -2.97 -9.64 -3.29
N HIS A 292 -3.96 -9.04 -3.97
CA HIS A 292 -3.71 -8.45 -5.27
C HIS A 292 -2.83 -7.19 -5.21
N ARG A 293 -3.19 -6.22 -4.36
CA ARG A 293 -2.51 -4.92 -4.29
C ARG A 293 -1.14 -5.02 -3.62
N ALA A 294 -1.08 -5.66 -2.45
CA ALA A 294 0.12 -5.70 -1.62
C ALA A 294 1.08 -6.83 -2.01
N LEU A 295 0.56 -8.03 -2.31
CA LEU A 295 1.41 -9.18 -2.62
C LEU A 295 1.81 -9.20 -4.10
N GLU A 296 0.86 -9.33 -5.02
CA GLU A 296 1.17 -9.43 -6.46
C GLU A 296 1.70 -8.10 -7.04
N CYS A 297 0.90 -7.03 -6.93
CA CYS A 297 1.18 -5.76 -7.61
C CYS A 297 2.24 -4.89 -6.93
N PHE A 298 2.62 -5.18 -5.68
CA PHE A 298 3.65 -4.44 -4.96
C PHE A 298 4.88 -5.30 -4.70
N VAL A 299 4.88 -6.18 -3.71
CA VAL A 299 6.13 -6.88 -3.32
C VAL A 299 6.61 -7.85 -4.39
N GLY A 300 5.71 -8.52 -5.12
CA GLY A 300 6.03 -9.31 -6.30
C GLY A 300 6.56 -8.46 -7.44
N PHE A 301 5.85 -7.38 -7.78
CA PHE A 301 6.23 -6.48 -8.87
C PHE A 301 7.56 -5.75 -8.65
N PHE A 302 7.91 -5.48 -7.39
CA PHE A 302 9.20 -4.90 -7.00
C PHE A 302 10.28 -5.95 -6.70
N GLY A 303 10.02 -7.24 -6.91
CA GLY A 303 11.00 -8.31 -6.66
C GLY A 303 11.42 -8.44 -5.20
N LEU A 304 10.62 -7.92 -4.26
CA LEU A 304 10.86 -8.00 -2.82
C LEU A 304 10.46 -9.36 -2.26
N ALA A 305 9.53 -10.03 -2.93
CA ALA A 305 9.13 -11.40 -2.63
C ALA A 305 8.75 -12.14 -3.91
N GLU A 306 8.96 -13.44 -3.92
CA GLU A 306 8.38 -14.34 -4.89
C GLU A 306 6.93 -14.61 -4.50
N VAL A 307 6.00 -14.42 -5.43
CA VAL A 307 4.56 -14.61 -5.23
C VAL A 307 4.08 -15.60 -6.28
N GLU A 308 3.89 -16.84 -5.87
CA GLU A 308 3.58 -17.94 -6.77
C GLU A 308 2.14 -18.40 -6.58
N LYS A 309 1.39 -18.46 -7.68
CA LYS A 309 0.04 -19.03 -7.70
C LYS A 309 0.13 -20.56 -7.58
N ILE A 310 -0.52 -21.11 -6.56
CA ILE A 310 -0.52 -22.56 -6.27
C ILE A 310 -1.74 -23.26 -6.88
N SER A 311 -2.83 -22.52 -7.12
CA SER A 311 -4.05 -23.07 -7.68
C SER A 311 -3.97 -23.22 -9.20
N LYS A 312 -4.30 -24.41 -9.70
CA LYS A 312 -4.50 -24.67 -11.13
C LYS A 312 -5.87 -24.21 -11.64
N GLU A 313 -6.80 -23.92 -10.73
CA GLU A 313 -8.14 -23.45 -11.07
C GLU A 313 -8.14 -21.98 -11.50
N ARG A 314 -8.86 -21.70 -12.59
CA ARG A 314 -8.93 -20.37 -13.21
C ARG A 314 -9.39 -19.27 -12.25
N TYR A 315 -10.23 -19.60 -11.27
CA TYR A 315 -10.85 -18.64 -10.34
C TYR A 315 -10.39 -18.77 -8.87
N SER A 316 -9.45 -19.67 -8.58
CA SER A 316 -8.85 -19.78 -7.25
C SER A 316 -7.64 -18.85 -7.18
N TYR A 317 -7.57 -18.02 -6.13
CA TYR A 317 -6.52 -17.02 -5.89
C TYR A 317 -5.64 -17.43 -4.71
N ASN A 318 -5.17 -18.67 -4.72
CA ASN A 318 -4.28 -19.20 -3.69
C ASN A 318 -2.83 -19.01 -4.10
N TYR A 319 -2.11 -18.20 -3.32
CA TYR A 319 -0.69 -17.92 -3.54
C TYR A 319 0.16 -18.36 -2.35
N ARG A 320 1.41 -18.72 -2.62
CA ARG A 320 2.47 -18.75 -1.61
C ARG A 320 3.41 -17.59 -1.85
N VAL A 321 3.96 -17.07 -0.77
CA VAL A 321 4.86 -15.92 -0.79
C VAL A 321 6.12 -16.24 0.00
N LYS A 322 7.28 -15.89 -0.56
CA LYS A 322 8.59 -16.01 0.07
C LYS A 322 9.41 -14.75 -0.20
N LYS A 323 9.99 -14.17 0.83
CA LYS A 323 10.88 -13.00 0.75
C LYS A 323 12.07 -13.32 -0.17
N LEU A 324 12.46 -12.34 -0.98
CA LEU A 324 13.69 -12.36 -1.78
C LEU A 324 14.78 -11.49 -1.13
N PRO A 325 16.07 -11.75 -1.40
CA PRO A 325 17.18 -10.97 -0.84
C PRO A 325 17.08 -9.47 -1.10
N LEU A 326 16.46 -9.07 -2.21
CA LEU A 326 16.26 -7.68 -2.57
C LEU A 326 15.46 -6.90 -1.51
N LEU A 327 14.59 -7.55 -0.72
CA LEU A 327 13.91 -6.86 0.37
C LEU A 327 14.88 -6.34 1.43
N ASP A 328 15.82 -7.18 1.87
CA ASP A 328 16.78 -6.80 2.91
C ASP A 328 17.83 -5.82 2.36
N ALA A 329 18.10 -5.84 1.05
CA ALA A 329 18.92 -4.83 0.38
C ALA A 329 18.22 -3.47 0.22
N ALA A 330 16.90 -3.47 0.04
CA ALA A 330 16.11 -2.26 -0.21
C ALA A 330 15.54 -1.62 1.07
N VAL A 331 15.40 -2.38 2.15
CA VAL A 331 14.78 -1.92 3.40
C VAL A 331 15.48 -2.56 4.60
N CYS A 332 16.14 -1.75 5.41
CA CYS A 332 16.81 -2.19 6.64
C CYS A 332 15.96 -1.84 7.86
N PHE A 333 15.30 -2.84 8.43
CA PHE A 333 14.56 -2.70 9.69
C PHE A 333 15.52 -2.72 10.90
N ARG A 334 15.27 -1.86 11.89
CA ARG A 334 16.07 -1.69 13.13
C ARG A 334 15.27 -2.01 14.40
N VAL A 335 14.08 -2.60 14.20
CA VAL A 335 13.07 -2.87 15.24
C VAL A 335 13.14 -4.27 15.80
#